data_AF-A0A816Y9A1-F1
#
_entry.id   AF-A0A816Y9A1-F1
#
_cell.length_a   1.000
_cell.length_b   1.000
_cell.length_c   1.000
_cell.angle_alpha   90.00
_cell.angle_beta   90.00
_cell.angle_gamma   90.00
#
_symmetry.space_group_name_H-M   'P 1'
#
loop_
_entity.id
_entity.type
_entity.pdbx_description
1 polymer ?
#
loop_
_entity_poly.entity_id
_entity_poly.type
_entity_poly.pdbx_seq_one_letter_code
_entity_poly.pdbx_strand_id
1 'polypeptide(L)'
;MFLYVLVRTSTENAGVFVTKSRNLWLAGGQSKFSSSLHFNRPAPFDREMSNSTEETQQPFSTLNNTNLIGETARISHGSFKGYIGNVKDSASTTRKVEPHAKRQSITVNRMVWV
;
A
#
# COMPACT_ATOMS: atom_id res chain seq x y z
N MET A 1 -4.24 6.99 22.71
CA MET A 1 -3.32 8.09 22.34
C MET A 1 -4.00 9.41 22.65
N PHE A 2 -3.31 10.29 23.37
CA PHE A 2 -3.74 11.66 23.64
C PHE A 2 -2.88 12.62 22.81
N LEU A 3 -3.46 13.74 22.41
CA LEU A 3 -2.81 14.80 21.66
C LEU A 3 -2.92 16.12 22.45
N TYR A 4 -1.83 16.88 22.45
CA TYR A 4 -1.77 18.23 22.97
C TYR A 4 -1.89 19.19 21.79
N VAL A 5 -2.97 19.97 21.76
CA VAL A 5 -3.32 20.88 20.66
C VAL A 5 -3.11 22.31 21.12
N LEU A 6 -2.34 23.09 20.36
CA LEU A 6 -2.14 24.51 20.59
C LEU A 6 -3.17 25.33 19.79
N VAL A 7 -3.96 26.14 20.49
CA VAL A 7 -4.95 27.07 19.92
C VAL A 7 -4.43 28.50 20.13
N ARG A 8 -3.99 29.14 19.03
CA ARG A 8 -3.41 30.50 19.09
C ARG A 8 -4.39 31.60 19.50
N THR A 9 -5.69 31.34 19.37
CA THR A 9 -6.76 32.32 19.66
C THR A 9 -7.26 32.27 21.10
N SER A 10 -6.84 31.26 21.89
CA SER A 10 -7.20 31.14 23.30
C SER A 10 -5.98 31.37 24.18
N THR A 11 -6.15 32.12 25.27
CA THR A 11 -5.11 32.35 26.28
C THR A 11 -5.29 31.48 27.52
N GLU A 12 -6.42 30.76 27.63
CA GLU A 12 -6.68 29.81 28.72
C GLU A 12 -5.66 28.67 28.67
N ASN A 13 -5.06 28.31 29.81
CA ASN A 13 -4.06 27.23 29.90
C ASN A 13 -2.90 27.37 28.89
N ALA A 14 -2.46 28.61 28.61
CA ALA A 14 -1.46 28.94 27.59
C ALA A 14 -1.83 28.46 26.16
N GLY A 15 -3.14 28.31 25.89
CA GLY A 15 -3.68 27.87 24.61
C GLY A 15 -3.58 26.36 24.37
N VAL A 16 -3.25 25.56 25.39
CA VAL A 16 -3.07 24.10 25.22
C VAL A 16 -4.32 23.33 25.65
N PHE A 17 -4.84 22.50 24.76
CA PHE A 17 -5.95 21.58 25.01
C PHE A 17 -5.51 20.13 24.83
N VAL A 18 -6.02 19.23 25.66
CA VAL A 18 -5.73 17.79 25.57
C VAL A 18 -6.97 17.04 25.10
N THR A 19 -6.83 16.22 24.06
CA THR A 19 -7.94 15.39 23.58
C THR A 19 -7.45 14.05 23.05
N LYS A 20 -8.36 13.08 22.91
CA LYS A 20 -8.06 11.79 22.29
C LYS A 20 -7.96 11.97 20.77
N SER A 21 -7.07 11.22 20.12
CA SER A 21 -6.92 11.28 18.66
C SER A 21 -8.22 11.00 17.89
N ARG A 22 -9.10 10.16 18.43
CA ARG A 22 -10.43 9.84 17.87
C ARG A 22 -11.46 10.98 17.93
N ASN A 23 -11.19 12.04 18.66
CA ASN A 23 -12.10 13.18 18.82
C ASN A 23 -11.74 14.34 17.87
N LEU A 24 -10.70 14.19 17.05
CA LEU A 24 -10.25 15.19 16.10
C LEU A 24 -10.55 14.74 14.67
N TRP A 25 -10.88 15.71 13.84
CA TRP A 25 -11.09 15.52 12.40
C TRP A 25 -10.06 16.36 11.65
N LEU A 26 -9.51 15.84 10.55
CA LEU A 26 -8.60 16.60 9.72
C LEU A 26 -9.39 17.68 8.96
N ALA A 27 -9.11 18.95 9.27
CA ALA A 27 -9.63 20.06 8.48
C ALA A 27 -8.85 20.18 7.15
N GLY A 28 -9.57 20.39 6.04
CA GLY A 28 -8.95 20.71 4.75
C GLY A 28 -8.51 19.52 3.88
N GLY A 29 -8.98 18.30 4.16
CA GLY A 29 -8.76 17.17 3.28
C GLY A 29 -9.48 17.35 1.94
N GLN A 30 -8.76 17.77 0.90
CA GLN A 30 -9.24 17.73 -0.49
C GLN A 30 -9.32 16.26 -0.92
N SER A 31 -10.39 15.59 -0.53
CA SER A 31 -10.70 14.25 -0.99
C SER A 31 -11.13 14.33 -2.45
N LYS A 32 -10.17 14.28 -3.38
CA LYS A 32 -10.43 13.74 -4.72
C LYS A 32 -10.60 12.23 -4.60
N PHE A 33 -11.66 11.80 -3.94
CA PHE A 33 -12.09 10.41 -3.94
C PHE A 33 -13.25 10.26 -4.91
N SER A 34 -12.90 10.03 -6.17
CA SER A 34 -13.82 9.39 -7.12
C SER A 34 -13.91 7.93 -6.73
N SER A 35 -15.00 7.56 -6.06
CA SER A 35 -15.74 6.31 -6.26
C SER A 35 -16.80 6.19 -5.17
N SER A 36 -18.04 6.00 -5.62
CA SER A 36 -19.20 5.64 -4.82
C SER A 36 -18.91 4.43 -3.93
N LEU A 37 -18.66 4.66 -2.64
CA LEU A 37 -18.66 3.61 -1.62
C LEU A 37 -20.09 3.48 -1.09
N HIS A 38 -20.86 2.58 -1.68
CA HIS A 38 -22.08 2.06 -1.07
C HIS A 38 -21.70 1.06 0.02
N PHE A 39 -21.75 1.49 1.28
CA PHE A 39 -21.72 0.59 2.45
C PHE A 39 -23.15 0.15 2.78
N ASN A 40 -23.36 -1.16 2.93
CA ASN A 40 -24.55 -1.83 3.44
C ASN A 40 -25.85 -1.68 2.63
N ARG A 41 -25.99 -2.50 1.59
CA ARG A 41 -27.28 -3.13 1.28
C ARG A 41 -27.07 -4.64 1.10
N PRO A 42 -27.65 -5.50 1.95
CA PRO A 42 -27.77 -6.92 1.61
C PRO A 42 -28.77 -7.06 0.45
N ALA A 43 -28.37 -7.75 -0.61
CA ALA A 43 -29.26 -8.14 -1.70
C ALA A 43 -30.30 -9.18 -1.20
N PRO A 44 -31.52 -9.19 -1.73
CA PRO A 44 -32.48 -10.24 -1.42
C PRO A 44 -31.98 -11.58 -1.98
N PHE A 45 -32.09 -12.61 -1.14
CA PHE A 45 -31.73 -13.99 -1.44
C PHE A 45 -32.74 -14.56 -2.45
N ASP A 46 -32.34 -14.73 -3.72
CA ASP A 46 -32.97 -15.69 -4.61
C ASP A 46 -32.08 -16.92 -4.70
N ARG A 47 -32.60 -18.02 -4.17
CA ARG A 47 -31.95 -19.33 -4.13
C ARG A 47 -32.41 -20.10 -5.35
N GLU A 48 -31.62 -20.09 -6.42
CA GLU A 48 -31.81 -21.01 -7.54
C GLU A 48 -30.53 -21.82 -7.77
N MET A 49 -30.75 -23.14 -7.81
CA MET A 49 -29.74 -24.18 -7.72
C MET A 49 -29.33 -24.60 -9.13
N SER A 50 -28.06 -24.46 -9.52
CA SER A 50 -27.41 -25.39 -10.47
C SER A 50 -25.90 -25.22 -10.56
N ASN A 51 -25.22 -26.35 -10.32
CA ASN A 51 -23.99 -26.91 -10.90
C ASN A 51 -22.78 -26.05 -11.33
N SER A 52 -21.62 -26.53 -10.86
CA SER A 52 -20.26 -26.50 -11.48
C SER A 52 -19.71 -25.11 -11.82
N THR A 53 -18.63 -24.60 -11.22
CA THR A 53 -17.25 -25.13 -11.24
C THR A 53 -16.46 -24.28 -10.23
N GLU A 54 -15.64 -24.89 -9.38
CA GLU A 54 -14.88 -24.19 -8.33
C GLU A 54 -13.72 -23.36 -8.93
N GLU A 55 -14.00 -22.11 -9.36
CA GLU A 55 -12.95 -21.10 -9.46
C GLU A 55 -12.74 -20.49 -8.07
N THR A 56 -11.72 -21.01 -7.39
CA THR A 56 -11.19 -20.44 -6.15
C THR A 56 -10.75 -18.99 -6.43
N GLN A 57 -11.59 -18.02 -6.08
CA GLN A 57 -11.21 -16.62 -6.02
C GLN A 57 -10.08 -16.48 -5.00
N GLN A 58 -8.86 -16.38 -5.52
CA GLN A 58 -7.68 -16.19 -4.70
C GLN A 58 -7.84 -14.89 -3.90
N PRO A 59 -7.74 -14.94 -2.57
CA PRO A 59 -7.83 -13.74 -1.75
C PRO A 59 -6.64 -12.83 -2.08
N PHE A 60 -6.92 -11.55 -2.30
CA PHE A 60 -5.94 -10.47 -2.46
C PHE A 60 -4.85 -10.58 -1.37
N SER A 61 -3.71 -11.17 -1.73
CA SER A 61 -2.54 -11.29 -0.85
C SER A 61 -1.80 -9.95 -0.80
N THR A 62 -2.40 -8.95 -0.17
CA THR A 62 -1.77 -7.64 0.07
C THR A 62 -0.66 -7.74 1.14
N LEU A 63 -0.51 -8.88 1.81
CA LEU A 63 0.30 -8.94 3.02
C LEU A 63 1.81 -9.17 2.84
N ASN A 64 2.30 -9.65 1.69
CA ASN A 64 3.69 -10.15 1.61
C ASN A 64 4.52 -9.53 0.47
N ASN A 65 4.43 -8.21 0.24
CA ASN A 65 5.28 -7.53 -0.75
C ASN A 65 6.79 -7.56 -0.37
N THR A 66 7.13 -7.88 0.86
CA THR A 66 8.51 -8.04 1.37
C THR A 66 9.11 -9.42 1.13
N ASN A 67 8.32 -10.43 0.74
CA ASN A 67 8.80 -11.80 0.56
C ASN A 67 9.90 -11.93 -0.52
N LEU A 68 10.01 -10.92 -1.37
CA LEU A 68 10.95 -10.89 -2.49
C LEU A 68 12.30 -10.28 -2.11
N ILE A 69 12.45 -9.76 -0.88
CA ILE A 69 13.72 -9.19 -0.40
C ILE A 69 14.68 -10.34 -0.10
N GLY A 70 15.92 -10.24 -0.60
CA GLY A 70 16.92 -11.30 -0.51
C GLY A 70 16.87 -12.29 -1.68
N GLU A 71 15.78 -12.32 -2.42
CA GLU A 71 15.66 -13.17 -3.61
C GLU A 71 16.53 -12.66 -4.77
N THR A 72 16.99 -13.63 -5.57
CA THR A 72 17.73 -13.34 -6.80
C THR A 72 16.76 -13.07 -7.93
N ALA A 73 16.90 -11.92 -8.60
CA ALA A 73 16.04 -11.51 -9.70
C ALA A 73 16.87 -11.17 -10.93
N ARG A 74 16.29 -11.41 -12.12
CA ARG A 74 16.88 -11.01 -13.40
C ARG A 74 16.13 -9.82 -13.97
N ILE A 75 16.86 -8.78 -14.33
CA ILE A 75 16.29 -7.58 -14.94
C ILE A 75 15.99 -7.87 -16.42
N SER A 76 14.76 -7.68 -16.87
CA SER A 76 14.30 -8.06 -18.21
C SER A 76 14.22 -6.90 -19.22
N HIS A 77 14.24 -5.63 -18.77
CA HIS A 77 14.22 -4.45 -19.66
C HIS A 77 15.16 -3.32 -19.19
N GLY A 78 15.32 -2.31 -20.05
CA GLY A 78 16.16 -1.13 -19.81
C GLY A 78 17.65 -1.39 -19.99
N SER A 79 18.48 -0.40 -19.66
CA SER A 79 19.94 -0.46 -19.83
C SER A 79 20.63 -1.52 -18.96
N PHE A 80 19.94 -2.02 -17.93
CA PHE A 80 20.40 -3.10 -17.06
C PHE A 80 19.76 -4.45 -17.38
N LYS A 81 19.11 -4.58 -18.55
CA LYS A 81 18.57 -5.86 -19.01
C LYS A 81 19.65 -6.95 -19.03
N GLY A 82 19.29 -8.14 -18.57
CA GLY A 82 20.15 -9.32 -18.53
C GLY A 82 20.97 -9.44 -17.25
N TYR A 83 21.12 -8.36 -16.47
CA TYR A 83 21.84 -8.41 -15.20
C TYR A 83 21.02 -9.17 -14.15
N ILE A 84 21.72 -9.97 -13.36
CA ILE A 84 21.18 -10.72 -12.22
C ILE A 84 21.66 -10.03 -10.94
N GLY A 85 20.78 -9.90 -9.96
CA GLY A 85 21.08 -9.26 -8.69
C GLY A 85 20.13 -9.67 -7.59
N ASN A 86 20.44 -9.27 -6.36
CA ASN A 86 19.58 -9.49 -5.20
C ASN A 86 18.67 -8.29 -4.94
N VAL A 87 17.43 -8.56 -4.57
CA VAL A 87 16.47 -7.53 -4.17
C VAL A 87 16.81 -7.06 -2.74
N LYS A 88 17.04 -5.77 -2.57
CA LYS A 88 17.31 -5.14 -1.26
C LYS A 88 16.07 -4.55 -0.61
N ASP A 89 15.13 -4.08 -1.43
CA ASP A 89 13.91 -3.45 -0.97
C ASP A 89 12.81 -3.71 -2.00
N SER A 90 11.58 -3.90 -1.51
CA SER A 90 10.43 -4.22 -2.34
C SER A 90 9.20 -3.42 -1.91
N ALA A 91 8.82 -2.49 -2.77
CA ALA A 91 7.57 -1.74 -2.67
C ALA A 91 6.50 -2.36 -3.59
N SER A 92 5.27 -1.83 -3.52
CA SER A 92 4.15 -2.28 -4.35
C SER A 92 4.39 -2.09 -5.85
N THR A 93 5.15 -1.07 -6.25
CA THR A 93 5.34 -0.73 -7.68
C THR A 93 6.80 -0.83 -8.12
N THR A 94 7.74 -0.61 -7.20
CA THR A 94 9.18 -0.54 -7.49
C THR A 94 9.96 -1.48 -6.59
N ARG A 95 11.13 -1.91 -7.06
CA ARG A 95 12.11 -2.66 -6.25
C ARG A 95 13.48 -2.05 -6.40
N LYS A 96 14.29 -2.19 -5.37
CA LYS A 96 15.72 -1.91 -5.42
C LYS A 96 16.48 -3.21 -5.58
N VAL A 97 17.25 -3.31 -6.65
CA VAL A 97 18.09 -4.47 -6.97
C VAL A 97 19.54 -4.04 -6.95
N GLU A 98 20.41 -4.84 -6.35
CA GLU A 98 21.86 -4.69 -6.45
C GLU A 98 22.40 -5.75 -7.42
N PRO A 99 22.78 -5.37 -8.65
CA PRO A 99 23.30 -6.31 -9.64
C PRO A 99 24.67 -6.88 -9.24
N HIS A 100 24.90 -8.18 -9.44
CA HIS A 100 26.19 -8.80 -9.11
C HIS A 100 27.37 -8.22 -9.90
N ALA A 101 27.14 -7.84 -11.16
CA ALA A 101 28.19 -7.33 -12.03
C ALA A 101 28.56 -5.85 -11.76
N LYS A 102 27.78 -5.11 -10.97
CA LYS A 102 28.07 -3.71 -10.65
C LYS A 102 27.59 -3.36 -9.25
N ARG A 103 28.51 -2.89 -8.40
CA ARG A 103 28.26 -2.46 -7.01
C ARG A 103 27.45 -1.15 -6.96
N GLN A 104 26.18 -1.20 -7.36
CA GLN A 104 25.24 -0.09 -7.30
C GLN A 104 23.82 -0.61 -7.04
N SER A 105 22.99 0.16 -6.33
CA SER A 105 21.56 -0.12 -6.20
C SER A 105 20.81 0.56 -7.35
N ILE A 106 20.03 -0.21 -8.10
CA ILE A 106 19.14 0.32 -9.14
C ILE A 106 17.68 0.18 -8.71
N THR A 107 16.87 1.18 -9.02
CA THR A 107 15.42 1.10 -8.83
C THR A 107 14.80 0.67 -10.14
N VAL A 108 14.02 -0.41 -10.10
CA VAL A 108 13.31 -0.98 -11.25
C VAL A 108 11.80 -0.97 -10.97
N ASN A 109 10.97 -1.08 -12.01
CA ASN A 109 9.50 -1.27 -11.89
C ASN A 109 9.12 -2.76 -11.96
N ARG A 110 8.08 -3.17 -11.23
CA ARG A 110 7.59 -4.57 -11.15
C ARG A 110 7.37 -5.28 -12.48
N MET A 111 6.97 -4.57 -13.51
CA MET A 111 6.78 -5.18 -14.84
C MET A 111 8.09 -5.57 -15.53
N VAL A 112 9.25 -5.16 -14.98
CA VAL A 112 10.55 -5.19 -15.67
C VAL A 112 11.47 -6.32 -15.16
N TRP A 113 10.96 -7.27 -14.38
CA TRP A 113 11.72 -8.44 -13.96
C TRP A 113 10.83 -9.68 -13.88
N VAL A 114 11.44 -10.85 -14.12
CA VAL A 114 10.85 -12.18 -13.98
C VAL A 114 11.76 -13.00 -13.07
#